data_AF-A0A2D5ZRX3-F1
#
_entry.id   AF-A0A2D5ZRX3-F1
#
_cell.length_a   1.000
_cell.length_b   1.000
_cell.length_c   1.000
_cell.angle_alpha   90.00
_cell.angle_beta   90.00
_cell.angle_gamma   90.00
#
_symmetry.space_group_name_H-M   'P 1'
#
loop_
_entity.id
_entity.type
_entity.pdbx_description
1 polymer ?
#
loop_
_entity_poly.entity_id
_entity_poly.type
_entity_poly.pdbx_seq_one_letter_code
_entity_poly.pdbx_strand_id
1 'polypeptide(L)'
;MPFHDPDPTDPMSLVGVQVDVGRDSMTDMAWAFAEEFAGMGHDAESIMALFRRPHYAGAHGAYKVLGDTEVLRIVEECVQALGRVHFVVRDAQPLGSRRSESGAEKE
;
A
#
# COMPACT_ATOMS: atom_id res chain seq x y z
N MET A 1 34.12 -13.59 2.87
CA MET A 1 33.32 -12.35 2.75
C MET A 1 32.48 -12.22 4.01
N PRO A 2 32.33 -11.02 4.61
CA PRO A 2 31.44 -10.80 5.74
C PRO A 2 29.99 -11.07 5.34
N PHE A 3 29.19 -11.63 6.24
CA PHE A 3 27.81 -12.04 5.99
C PHE A 3 26.86 -10.89 5.56
N HIS A 4 27.27 -9.63 5.73
CA HIS A 4 26.44 -8.44 5.48
C HIS A 4 26.90 -7.61 4.28
N ASP A 5 27.84 -8.10 3.47
CA ASP A 5 28.35 -7.37 2.32
C ASP A 5 27.88 -8.07 1.03
N PRO A 6 26.77 -7.63 0.40
CA PRO A 6 26.24 -8.28 -0.78
C PRO A 6 27.23 -8.14 -1.94
N ASP A 7 27.65 -9.27 -2.51
CA ASP A 7 28.53 -9.29 -3.67
C ASP A 7 27.77 -8.76 -4.90
N PRO A 8 28.19 -7.64 -5.52
CA PRO A 8 27.52 -7.08 -6.68
C PRO A 8 27.60 -7.97 -7.93
N THR A 9 28.44 -9.00 -7.91
CA THR A 9 28.57 -9.99 -8.99
C THR A 9 27.83 -11.30 -8.71
N ASP A 10 27.15 -11.42 -7.56
CA ASP A 10 26.34 -12.60 -7.24
C ASP A 10 25.17 -12.74 -8.22
N PRO A 11 25.14 -13.81 -9.05
CA PRO A 11 24.03 -14.04 -9.99
C PRO A 11 22.69 -14.31 -9.29
N MET A 12 22.70 -14.64 -7.99
CA MET A 12 21.50 -14.84 -7.17
C MET A 12 21.01 -13.54 -6.51
N SER A 13 21.74 -12.44 -6.67
CA SER A 13 21.31 -11.13 -6.19
C SER A 13 20.06 -10.66 -6.94
N LEU A 14 19.03 -10.23 -6.20
CA LEU A 14 17.81 -9.69 -6.80
C LEU A 14 18.07 -8.28 -7.34
N VAL A 15 18.16 -8.17 -8.66
CA VAL A 15 18.28 -6.88 -9.36
C VAL A 15 16.94 -6.53 -9.99
N GLY A 16 16.33 -5.45 -9.51
CA GLY A 16 15.16 -4.87 -10.17
C GLY A 16 15.57 -4.24 -11.49
N VAL A 17 14.90 -4.61 -12.58
CA VAL A 17 15.08 -4.00 -13.91
C VAL A 17 13.80 -3.28 -14.33
N GLN A 18 13.95 -2.08 -14.89
CA GLN A 18 12.82 -1.39 -15.51
C GLN A 18 12.64 -1.91 -16.93
N VAL A 19 11.40 -2.29 -17.26
CA VAL A 19 11.01 -2.66 -18.61
C VAL A 19 10.29 -1.47 -19.22
N ASP A 20 10.66 -1.10 -20.44
CA ASP A 20 9.91 -0.09 -21.18
C ASP A 20 8.51 -0.61 -21.46
N VAL A 21 7.52 0.06 -20.87
CA VAL A 21 6.12 -0.27 -21.05
C VAL A 21 5.40 0.91 -21.68
N GLY A 22 4.42 0.61 -22.53
CA GLY A 22 3.63 1.62 -23.22
C GLY A 22 2.76 2.43 -22.26
N ARG A 23 2.16 3.50 -22.80
CA ARG A 23 1.21 4.35 -22.08
C ARG A 23 0.04 3.54 -21.49
N ASP A 24 -0.43 2.53 -22.20
CA ASP A 24 -1.57 1.70 -21.75
C ASP A 24 -1.21 0.96 -20.46
N SER A 25 -0.04 0.32 -20.41
CA SER A 25 0.44 -0.34 -19.19
C SER A 25 0.65 0.64 -18.01
N MET A 26 1.07 1.87 -18.30
CA MET A 26 1.17 2.92 -17.27
C MET A 26 -0.20 3.36 -16.77
N THR A 27 -1.21 3.35 -17.66
CA THR A 27 -2.61 3.64 -17.31
C THR A 27 -3.16 2.53 -16.40
N ASP A 28 -2.96 1.27 -16.77
CA ASP A 28 -3.35 0.11 -15.95
C ASP A 28 -2.66 0.15 -14.57
N MET A 29 -1.39 0.54 -14.53
CA MET A 29 -0.66 0.70 -13.27
C MET A 29 -1.20 1.84 -12.40
N ALA A 30 -1.60 2.97 -13.00
CA ALA A 30 -2.26 4.05 -12.27
C ALA A 30 -3.60 3.60 -11.68
N TRP A 31 -4.42 2.87 -12.44
CA TRP A 31 -5.66 2.27 -11.96
C TRP A 31 -5.41 1.32 -10.79
N ALA A 32 -4.51 0.36 -10.96
CA ALA A 32 -4.22 -0.63 -9.92
C ALA A 32 -3.82 0.02 -8.59
N PHE A 33 -2.91 1.00 -8.60
CA PHE A 33 -2.54 1.68 -7.36
C PHE A 33 -3.69 2.52 -6.78
N ALA A 34 -4.41 3.28 -7.61
CA ALA A 34 -5.50 4.12 -7.14
C ALA A 34 -6.65 3.30 -6.53
N GLU A 35 -7.01 2.18 -7.14
CA GLU A 35 -8.05 1.27 -6.66
C GLU A 35 -7.69 0.66 -5.30
N GLU A 36 -6.48 0.11 -5.18
CA GLU A 36 -6.02 -0.53 -3.94
C GLU A 36 -6.01 0.46 -2.76
N PHE A 37 -5.45 1.65 -2.95
CA PHE A 37 -5.41 2.65 -1.87
C PHE A 37 -6.77 3.27 -1.57
N ALA A 38 -7.64 3.46 -2.57
CA ALA A 38 -9.02 3.88 -2.32
C ALA A 38 -9.80 2.82 -1.53
N GLY A 39 -9.61 1.53 -1.84
CA GLY A 39 -10.21 0.41 -1.08
C GLY A 39 -9.70 0.31 0.36
N MET A 40 -8.45 0.72 0.60
CA MET A 40 -7.86 0.88 1.93
C MET A 40 -8.30 2.18 2.66
N GLY A 41 -9.18 2.99 2.06
CA GLY A 41 -9.74 4.19 2.68
C GLY A 41 -8.83 5.42 2.66
N HIS A 42 -7.82 5.46 1.78
CA HIS A 42 -7.03 6.67 1.57
C HIS A 42 -7.79 7.70 0.71
N ASP A 43 -7.59 8.98 1.03
CA ASP A 43 -8.16 10.08 0.24
C ASP A 43 -7.33 10.40 -1.01
N ALA A 44 -7.92 11.19 -1.92
CA ALA A 44 -7.29 11.54 -3.18
C ALA A 44 -5.95 12.28 -3.01
N GLU A 45 -5.83 13.14 -1.99
CA GLU A 45 -4.59 13.86 -1.70
C GLU A 45 -3.46 12.91 -1.29
N SER A 46 -3.76 11.98 -0.38
CA SER A 46 -2.81 10.96 0.08
C SER A 46 -2.37 10.05 -1.05
N ILE A 47 -3.30 9.62 -1.90
CA ILE A 47 -2.99 8.79 -3.07
C ILE A 47 -2.13 9.59 -4.07
N MET A 48 -2.48 10.83 -4.38
CA MET A 48 -1.68 11.68 -5.28
C MET A 48 -0.26 11.94 -4.76
N ALA A 49 -0.07 12.00 -3.44
CA ALA A 49 1.26 12.13 -2.85
C ALA A 49 2.17 10.92 -3.14
N LEU A 50 1.61 9.72 -3.28
CA LEU A 50 2.34 8.51 -3.68
C LEU A 50 2.86 8.65 -5.12
N PHE A 51 2.00 9.03 -6.05
CA PHE A 51 2.35 9.23 -7.47
C PHE A 51 3.42 10.31 -7.69
N ARG A 52 3.47 11.34 -6.84
CA ARG A 52 4.43 12.45 -6.99
C ARG A 52 5.82 12.16 -6.41
N ARG A 53 5.98 11.11 -5.60
CA ARG A 53 7.25 10.81 -4.90
C ARG A 53 8.09 9.78 -5.68
N PRO A 54 9.33 10.11 -6.11
CA PRO A 54 10.21 9.20 -6.85
C PRO A 54 10.55 7.89 -6.12
N HIS A 55 10.44 7.88 -4.78
CA HIS A 55 10.63 6.68 -3.98
C HIS A 55 9.66 5.55 -4.38
N TYR A 56 8.44 5.89 -4.82
CA TYR A 56 7.47 4.92 -5.32
C TYR A 56 7.60 4.78 -6.84
N ALA A 57 8.66 4.11 -7.27
CA ALA A 57 9.08 4.08 -8.68
C ALA A 57 7.97 3.68 -9.68
N GLY A 58 7.10 2.72 -9.32
CA GLY A 58 5.97 2.31 -10.18
C GLY A 58 4.94 3.42 -10.36
N ALA A 59 4.38 3.91 -9.25
CA ALA A 59 3.40 5.00 -9.28
C ALA A 59 4.00 6.29 -9.89
N HIS A 60 5.24 6.62 -9.53
CA HIS A 60 5.93 7.77 -10.10
C HIS A 60 6.21 7.60 -11.60
N GLY A 61 6.52 6.39 -12.06
CA GLY A 61 6.62 6.08 -13.48
C GLY A 61 5.32 6.36 -14.23
N ALA A 62 4.18 5.89 -13.71
CA ALA A 62 2.87 6.19 -14.28
C ALA A 62 2.58 7.70 -14.30
N TYR A 63 2.88 8.40 -13.21
CA TYR A 63 2.75 9.86 -13.12
C TYR A 63 3.55 10.60 -14.20
N LYS A 64 4.79 10.19 -14.44
CA LYS A 64 5.66 10.81 -15.46
C LYS A 64 5.14 10.61 -16.88
N VAL A 65 4.49 9.48 -17.17
CA VAL A 65 3.98 9.15 -18.50
C VAL A 65 2.59 9.74 -18.76
N LEU A 66 1.70 9.69 -17.77
CA LEU A 66 0.31 10.13 -17.91
C LEU A 66 0.11 11.63 -17.63
N GLY A 67 0.92 12.17 -16.72
CA GLY A 67 0.81 13.54 -16.23
C GLY A 67 -0.18 13.71 -15.08
N ASP A 68 -0.07 14.86 -14.40
CA ASP A 68 -0.80 15.14 -13.16
C ASP A 68 -2.32 15.09 -13.31
N THR A 69 -2.85 15.68 -14.38
CA THR A 69 -4.30 15.77 -14.61
C THR A 69 -4.94 14.39 -14.82
N GLU A 70 -4.30 13.51 -15.59
CA GLU A 70 -4.87 12.19 -15.87
C GLU A 70 -4.81 11.29 -14.64
N VAL A 71 -3.69 11.33 -13.91
CA VAL A 71 -3.58 10.57 -12.65
C VAL A 71 -4.59 11.07 -11.62
N LEU A 72 -4.75 12.39 -11.47
CA LEU A 72 -5.74 12.94 -10.55
C LEU A 72 -7.16 12.48 -10.91
N ARG A 73 -7.52 12.49 -12.19
CA ARG A 73 -8.82 12.01 -12.67
C ARG A 73 -9.06 10.54 -12.28
N ILE A 74 -8.07 9.67 -12.50
CA ILE A 74 -8.14 8.25 -12.12
C ILE A 74 -8.31 8.10 -10.60
N VAL A 75 -7.50 8.82 -9.83
CA VAL A 75 -7.55 8.78 -8.35
C VAL A 75 -8.91 9.22 -7.82
N GLU A 76 -9.45 10.32 -8.32
CA GLU A 76 -10.77 10.81 -7.90
C GLU A 76 -11.87 9.81 -8.24
N GLU A 77 -11.80 9.16 -9.41
CA GLU A 77 -12.75 8.13 -9.83
C GLU A 77 -12.71 6.91 -8.89
N CYS A 78 -11.52 6.41 -8.55
CA CYS A 78 -11.34 5.32 -7.59
C CYS A 78 -11.86 5.67 -6.19
N VAL A 79 -11.53 6.87 -5.68
CA VAL A 79 -11.99 7.33 -4.37
C VAL A 79 -13.51 7.45 -4.34
N GLN A 80 -14.12 7.94 -5.43
CA GLN A 80 -15.58 8.03 -5.53
C GLN A 80 -16.25 6.64 -5.54
N ALA A 81 -15.64 5.67 -6.22
CA ALA A 81 -16.17 4.32 -6.37
C ALA A 81 -15.98 3.46 -5.11
N LEU A 82 -14.80 3.51 -4.49
CA LEU A 82 -14.37 2.58 -3.45
C LEU A 82 -14.22 3.23 -2.06
N GLY A 83 -13.92 4.53 -1.98
CA GLY A 83 -13.62 5.23 -0.73
C GLY A 83 -14.79 5.38 0.25
N ARG A 84 -15.96 4.83 -0.07
CA ARG A 84 -17.16 4.88 0.79
C ARG A 84 -17.22 3.76 1.82
N VAL A 85 -16.59 2.61 1.56
CA VAL A 85 -16.67 1.42 2.42
C VAL A 85 -15.27 0.94 2.73
N HIS A 86 -14.87 1.07 4.00
CA HIS A 86 -13.59 0.59 4.49
C HIS A 86 -13.81 -0.42 5.62
N PHE A 87 -13.18 -1.60 5.49
CA PHE A 87 -13.26 -2.65 6.50
C PHE A 87 -12.10 -2.53 7.48
N VAL A 88 -12.40 -2.37 8.76
CA VAL A 88 -11.39 -2.39 9.84
C VAL A 88 -11.43 -3.75 10.51
N VAL A 89 -10.36 -4.53 10.37
CA VAL A 89 -10.16 -5.75 11.16
C VAL A 89 -9.77 -5.32 12.57
N ARG A 90 -10.55 -5.76 13.56
CA ARG A 90 -10.22 -5.62 14.98
C ARG A 90 -9.90 -6.99 15.53
N ASP A 91 -8.71 -7.15 16.09
CA ASP A 91 -8.35 -8.38 16.78
C ASP A 91 -9.32 -8.63 17.94
N ALA A 92 -9.66 -9.91 18.15
CA ALA A 92 -10.41 -10.31 19.32
C ALA A 92 -9.59 -9.92 20.57
N GLN A 93 -10.17 -9.07 21.42
CA GLN A 93 -9.59 -8.77 22.71
C GLN A 93 -9.40 -10.09 23.47
N PRO A 94 -8.20 -10.40 24.00
CA PRO A 94 -8.01 -11.59 24.79
C PRO A 94 -9.02 -11.55 25.94
N LEU A 95 -9.79 -12.62 26.13
CA LEU A 95 -10.67 -12.75 27.29
C LEU A 95 -9.80 -12.59 28.53
N GLY A 96 -9.90 -11.43 29.19
CA GLY A 96 -9.20 -11.17 30.44
C GLY A 96 -9.43 -12.35 31.38
N SER A 97 -8.34 -12.91 31.92
CA SER A 97 -8.42 -14.00 32.89
C SER A 97 -9.27 -13.54 34.06
N ARG A 98 -10.54 -13.93 34.08
CA ARG A 98 -11.33 -13.90 35.31
C ARG A 98 -10.72 -14.97 36.21
N ARG A 99 -9.67 -14.62 36.94
CA ARG A 99 -9.38 -15.32 38.19
C ARG A 99 -10.58 -15.04 39.08
N SER A 100 -11.37 -16.09 39.30
CA SER A 100 -12.37 -16.16 40.33
C SER A 100 -11.67 -16.01 41.67
N GLU A 101 -11.64 -14.80 42.23
CA GLU A 101 -11.58 -14.66 43.69
C GLU A 101 -13.00 -14.90 44.21
N SER A 102 -13.33 -16.19 44.33
CA SER A 102 -14.49 -16.66 45.09
C SER A 102 -13.95 -17.69 46.08
N GLY A 103 -13.80 -17.24 47.32
CA GLY A 103 -13.33 -18.02 48.46
C GLY A 103 -13.63 -17.24 49.72
N ALA A 104 -14.91 -17.24 50.08
CA ALA A 104 -15.46 -16.60 51.25
C ALA A 104 -14.96 -17.20 52.58
N GLU A 105 -14.83 -16.32 53.57
CA GLU A 105 -15.27 -16.46 54.96
C GLU A 105 -14.65 -17.49 55.93
N LYS A 106 -14.22 -16.94 57.08
CA LYS A 106 -14.45 -17.36 58.47
C LYS A 106 -14.00 -18.77 58.89
N GLU A 107 -12.95 -18.84 59.71
CA GLU A 107 -13.02 -19.00 61.18
C GLU A 107 -11.67 -18.65 61.83
#